data_AF-A0A7J6KTX5-F1
#
_entry.id   AF-A0A7J6KTX5-F1
#
_cell.length_a   1.000
_cell.length_b   1.000
_cell.length_c   1.000
_cell.angle_alpha   90.00
_cell.angle_beta   90.00
_cell.angle_gamma   90.00
#
_symmetry.space_group_name_H-M   'P 1'
#
loop_
_entity.id
_entity.type
_entity.pdbx_description
1 polymer ?
#
loop_
_entity_poly.entity_id
_entity_poly.type
_entity_poly.pdbx_seq_one_letter_code
_entity_poly.pdbx_strand_id
1 'polypeptide(L)'
;MDSSFSIRIHHQMLLRLRPGPRLASGLLRTRYCATAATVEAPPHRGPEGIDSWKTESPPPPVQVYLNPICQQMDAKLRKLKTTEEILAAIITHRGVMFVQNLVTAVEMLATTVDDEAAGLVDVTKEGRYLMDQVMSAPVEGKQTRKNMLVNDLTRDPRYKLLLRDIGEYADNLDTRAIADVLGSLQSLGHRQFALCGKLLRTLYKPNLSVDSLHTMLEIAGGLQWMGFIRAHKFYASLALAVSRAPTLTMEEIALGLRAFGRLENVHPPFFEKVSTLVLQSDNSSLVPGLSLQLVTSLAIGFSRHRYPAHDGVVLACADYLADNIRAFSDRDMFKEMIGCP
;
A
#
# COMPACT_ATOMS: atom_id res chain seq x y z
N MET A 1 7.76 25.85 12.77
CA MET A 1 7.50 25.33 14.12
C MET A 1 7.37 23.81 13.96
N ASP A 2 8.34 22.98 14.37
CA ASP A 2 9.53 23.29 15.18
C ASP A 2 10.81 22.63 14.64
N SER A 3 11.91 23.39 14.61
CA SER A 3 13.26 22.91 14.28
C SER A 3 14.06 22.44 15.51
N SER A 4 13.53 22.64 16.72
CA SER A 4 14.21 22.37 17.99
C SER A 4 14.30 20.88 18.37
N PHE A 5 13.42 20.03 17.82
CA PHE A 5 13.34 18.62 18.22
C PHE A 5 14.52 17.78 17.71
N SER A 6 14.98 18.05 16.48
CA SER A 6 16.03 17.26 15.82
C SER A 6 17.41 17.35 16.47
N ILE A 7 17.63 18.34 17.34
CA ILE A 7 18.95 18.64 17.93
C ILE A 7 19.24 17.77 19.17
N ARG A 8 18.22 17.35 19.92
CA ARG A 8 18.43 16.58 21.18
C ARG A 8 18.98 15.17 20.94
N ILE A 9 18.48 14.47 19.92
CA ILE A 9 18.88 13.09 19.59
C ILE A 9 20.40 13.04 19.27
N HIS A 10 20.91 14.06 18.56
CA HIS A 10 22.32 14.15 18.17
C HIS A 10 23.32 14.20 19.35
N HIS A 11 22.91 14.65 20.55
CA HIS A 11 23.86 14.87 21.64
C HIS A 11 24.18 13.58 22.45
N GLN A 12 23.29 12.59 22.49
CA GLN A 12 23.58 11.33 23.20
C GLN A 12 24.42 10.34 22.38
N MET A 13 24.35 10.43 21.04
CA MET A 13 24.96 9.50 20.08
C MET A 13 26.50 9.42 20.06
N LEU A 14 27.22 10.35 20.69
CA LEU A 14 28.66 10.52 20.46
C LEU A 14 29.60 9.64 21.32
N LEU A 15 29.10 8.91 22.33
CA LEU A 15 29.96 8.49 23.46
C LEU A 15 30.47 7.04 23.50
N ARG A 16 29.90 6.05 22.79
CA ARG A 16 30.26 4.62 23.00
C ARG A 16 30.29 3.80 21.72
N LEU A 17 31.49 3.47 21.22
CA LEU A 17 31.67 2.95 19.85
C LEU A 17 32.85 1.95 19.69
N ARG A 18 32.61 0.62 19.83
CA ARG A 18 33.39 -0.48 19.19
C ARG A 18 32.63 -1.84 19.24
N PRO A 19 32.75 -2.76 18.25
CA PRO A 19 31.66 -3.72 17.93
C PRO A 19 32.03 -5.23 17.75
N GLY A 20 31.02 -6.10 17.53
CA GLY A 20 31.14 -7.51 17.09
C GLY A 20 29.87 -8.07 16.36
N PRO A 21 29.90 -9.24 15.66
CA PRO A 21 28.90 -9.66 14.62
C PRO A 21 28.23 -11.06 14.87
N ARG A 22 27.26 -11.67 14.10
CA ARG A 22 26.22 -11.34 13.07
C ARG A 22 25.33 -12.62 12.79
N LEU A 23 24.41 -12.56 11.80
CA LEU A 23 23.69 -13.66 11.06
C LEU A 23 22.36 -14.19 11.68
N ALA A 24 21.32 -14.75 10.99
CA ALA A 24 20.71 -14.65 9.62
C ALA A 24 19.51 -15.67 9.48
N SER A 25 18.53 -15.69 8.53
CA SER A 25 17.69 -14.67 7.84
C SER A 25 16.62 -15.30 6.86
N GLY A 26 15.31 -14.98 6.93
CA GLY A 26 14.23 -15.36 5.95
C GLY A 26 12.83 -15.61 6.60
N LEU A 27 11.72 -16.08 6.00
CA LEU A 27 11.01 -16.17 4.66
C LEU A 27 9.64 -16.92 4.92
N LEU A 28 8.50 -16.94 4.20
CA LEU A 28 7.86 -16.34 2.98
C LEU A 28 6.29 -16.40 3.14
N ARG A 29 5.42 -16.14 2.12
CA ARG A 29 3.91 -16.09 2.22
C ARG A 29 3.17 -16.26 0.86
N THR A 30 1.85 -16.54 0.85
CA THR A 30 0.94 -16.63 -0.34
C THR A 30 -0.43 -15.91 -0.13
N ARG A 31 -1.29 -15.81 -1.17
CA ARG A 31 -2.60 -15.06 -1.19
C ARG A 31 -3.76 -15.87 -1.85
N TYR A 32 -5.02 -15.47 -1.58
CA TYR A 32 -6.26 -15.99 -2.17
C TYR A 32 -7.27 -14.85 -2.48
N CYS A 33 -8.28 -15.11 -3.31
CA CYS A 33 -9.49 -14.29 -3.50
C CYS A 33 -10.74 -15.15 -3.33
N ALA A 34 -11.89 -14.54 -3.00
CA ALA A 34 -13.17 -15.24 -2.81
C ALA A 34 -14.33 -14.55 -3.58
N THR A 35 -15.32 -15.33 -4.01
CA THR A 35 -16.50 -14.84 -4.74
C THR A 35 -17.79 -15.37 -4.12
N ALA A 36 -18.76 -14.48 -3.88
CA ALA A 36 -20.06 -14.85 -3.32
C ALA A 36 -21.14 -14.99 -4.41
N ALA A 37 -21.80 -16.15 -4.48
CA ALA A 37 -23.06 -16.35 -5.20
C ALA A 37 -23.84 -17.51 -4.57
N THR A 38 -25.11 -17.27 -4.23
CA THR A 38 -26.05 -18.28 -3.70
C THR A 38 -27.02 -18.71 -4.80
N VAL A 39 -27.10 -20.01 -5.09
CA VAL A 39 -28.17 -20.66 -5.86
C VAL A 39 -28.50 -22.01 -5.19
N GLU A 40 -29.72 -22.50 -5.39
CA GLU A 40 -30.40 -23.50 -4.56
C GLU A 40 -30.13 -24.97 -4.94
N ALA A 41 -30.40 -25.88 -4.00
CA ALA A 41 -30.59 -27.33 -4.20
C ALA A 41 -32.12 -27.63 -4.24
N PRO A 42 -32.64 -28.85 -4.56
CA PRO A 42 -32.05 -30.21 -4.52
C PRO A 42 -32.49 -31.07 -5.76
N PRO A 43 -32.77 -32.41 -5.75
CA PRO A 43 -32.47 -33.51 -4.81
C PRO A 43 -31.91 -34.84 -5.40
N HIS A 44 -31.32 -35.65 -4.50
CA HIS A 44 -31.20 -37.13 -4.46
C HIS A 44 -31.04 -38.00 -5.74
N ARG A 45 -29.95 -38.81 -5.75
CA ARG A 45 -30.00 -40.27 -5.99
C ARG A 45 -28.91 -41.03 -5.19
N GLY A 46 -29.01 -42.36 -5.15
CA GLY A 46 -28.33 -43.27 -4.21
C GLY A 46 -26.93 -43.80 -4.61
N PRO A 47 -26.40 -44.81 -3.89
CA PRO A 47 -24.95 -44.94 -3.72
C PRO A 47 -24.28 -46.20 -4.33
N GLU A 48 -23.26 -45.97 -5.14
CA GLU A 48 -22.19 -46.92 -5.57
C GLU A 48 -20.90 -46.07 -5.75
N GLY A 49 -19.66 -46.55 -5.56
CA GLY A 49 -19.20 -47.83 -5.03
C GLY A 49 -17.68 -48.03 -5.27
N ILE A 50 -16.89 -48.15 -4.19
CA ILE A 50 -15.53 -48.71 -4.11
C ILE A 50 -14.37 -47.99 -4.86
N ASP A 51 -13.37 -47.60 -4.05
CA ASP A 51 -11.93 -47.43 -4.31
C ASP A 51 -11.40 -47.26 -5.75
N SER A 52 -10.91 -46.06 -6.05
CA SER A 52 -9.83 -45.86 -7.02
C SER A 52 -8.97 -44.66 -6.62
N TRP A 53 -7.79 -44.93 -6.04
CA TRP A 53 -6.78 -43.92 -5.70
C TRP A 53 -6.11 -43.38 -6.97
N LYS A 54 -6.88 -42.65 -7.79
CA LYS A 54 -6.35 -41.93 -8.96
C LYS A 54 -5.50 -40.78 -8.46
N THR A 55 -4.23 -40.82 -8.84
CA THR A 55 -3.23 -39.76 -8.70
C THR A 55 -3.86 -38.38 -8.80
N GLU A 56 -3.87 -37.62 -7.71
CA GLU A 56 -4.39 -36.26 -7.71
C GLU A 56 -3.57 -35.43 -8.69
N SER A 57 -4.19 -35.04 -9.81
CA SER A 57 -3.66 -33.97 -10.64
C SER A 57 -3.52 -32.72 -9.78
N PRO A 58 -2.43 -31.93 -9.91
CA PRO A 58 -2.29 -30.69 -9.17
C PRO A 58 -3.55 -29.82 -9.38
N PRO A 59 -4.06 -29.15 -8.33
CA PRO A 59 -5.31 -28.41 -8.42
C PRO A 59 -5.23 -27.42 -9.60
N PRO A 60 -6.28 -27.32 -10.44
CA PRO A 60 -6.26 -26.45 -11.60
C PRO A 60 -5.93 -25.01 -11.15
N PRO A 61 -5.15 -24.25 -11.93
CA PRO A 61 -4.73 -22.91 -11.54
C PRO A 61 -5.97 -22.07 -11.24
N VAL A 62 -6.05 -21.57 -10.00
CA VAL A 62 -7.26 -20.93 -9.45
C VAL A 62 -7.78 -19.88 -10.44
N GLN A 63 -8.98 -20.10 -10.97
CA GLN A 63 -9.49 -19.33 -12.08
C GLN A 63 -9.99 -17.96 -11.60
N VAL A 64 -9.06 -17.01 -11.48
CA VAL A 64 -9.26 -15.64 -10.92
C VAL A 64 -10.43 -14.88 -11.57
N TYR A 65 -10.86 -15.26 -12.77
CA TYR A 65 -11.92 -14.61 -13.52
C TYR A 65 -13.09 -15.57 -13.76
N LEU A 66 -14.25 -15.27 -13.15
CA LEU A 66 -15.53 -15.95 -13.45
C LEU A 66 -16.03 -15.71 -14.88
N ASN A 67 -15.51 -14.70 -15.58
CA ASN A 67 -15.91 -14.34 -16.94
C ASN A 67 -14.68 -14.26 -17.87
N PRO A 68 -14.64 -15.02 -18.99
CA PRO A 68 -13.50 -15.02 -19.90
C PRO A 68 -13.30 -13.70 -20.64
N ILE A 69 -14.35 -12.89 -20.83
CA ILE A 69 -14.24 -11.55 -21.44
C ILE A 69 -13.44 -10.62 -20.51
N CYS A 70 -13.69 -10.67 -19.21
CA CYS A 70 -12.92 -9.92 -18.21
C CYS A 70 -11.43 -10.31 -18.23
N GLN A 71 -11.14 -11.63 -18.32
CA GLN A 71 -9.77 -12.13 -18.42
C GLN A 71 -9.08 -11.68 -19.73
N GLN A 72 -9.78 -11.75 -20.86
CA GLN A 72 -9.25 -11.31 -22.15
C GLN A 72 -8.99 -9.80 -22.18
N MET A 73 -9.84 -9.01 -21.51
CA MET A 73 -9.66 -7.56 -21.40
C MET A 73 -8.44 -7.20 -20.55
N ASP A 74 -8.24 -7.85 -19.40
CA ASP A 74 -7.03 -7.64 -18.58
C ASP A 74 -5.75 -8.12 -19.31
N ALA A 75 -5.82 -9.25 -20.00
CA ALA A 75 -4.74 -9.74 -20.86
C ALA A 75 -4.50 -8.87 -22.12
N LYS A 76 -5.40 -7.91 -22.42
CA LYS A 76 -5.21 -6.87 -23.43
C LYS A 76 -4.63 -5.60 -22.82
N LEU A 77 -5.19 -5.10 -21.71
CA LEU A 77 -4.70 -3.93 -20.97
C LEU A 77 -3.23 -4.09 -20.56
N ARG A 78 -2.86 -5.25 -20.01
CA ARG A 78 -1.49 -5.55 -19.56
C ARG A 78 -0.48 -5.79 -20.71
N LYS A 79 -0.87 -5.57 -21.97
CA LYS A 79 0.01 -5.55 -23.15
C LYS A 79 0.22 -4.13 -23.72
N LEU A 80 -0.57 -3.17 -23.27
CA LEU A 80 -0.44 -1.76 -23.66
C LEU A 80 0.78 -1.15 -22.97
N LYS A 81 1.53 -0.30 -23.68
CA LYS A 81 2.83 0.22 -23.22
C LYS A 81 2.85 1.71 -22.96
N THR A 82 1.97 2.47 -23.60
CA THR A 82 1.89 3.92 -23.44
C THR A 82 0.63 4.33 -22.68
N THR A 83 0.71 5.46 -22.00
CA THR A 83 -0.42 6.12 -21.34
C THR A 83 -1.56 6.38 -22.34
N GLU A 84 -1.23 6.76 -23.58
CA GLU A 84 -2.21 7.01 -24.66
C GLU A 84 -2.94 5.73 -25.10
N GLU A 85 -2.24 4.61 -25.30
CA GLU A 85 -2.87 3.32 -25.63
C GLU A 85 -3.91 2.91 -24.59
N ILE A 86 -3.61 3.08 -23.31
CA ILE A 86 -4.52 2.71 -22.21
C ILE A 86 -5.74 3.63 -22.20
N LEU A 87 -5.56 4.94 -22.36
CA LEU A 87 -6.66 5.90 -22.45
C LEU A 87 -7.55 5.68 -23.69
N ALA A 88 -6.97 5.32 -24.84
CA ALA A 88 -7.70 4.92 -26.03
C ALA A 88 -8.46 3.60 -25.82
N ALA A 89 -7.86 2.62 -25.15
CA ALA A 89 -8.49 1.34 -24.82
C ALA A 89 -9.71 1.51 -23.90
N ILE A 90 -9.61 2.36 -22.87
CA ILE A 90 -10.69 2.70 -21.94
C ILE A 90 -11.93 3.19 -22.69
N ILE A 91 -11.78 4.11 -23.65
CA ILE A 91 -12.91 4.62 -24.44
C ILE A 91 -13.46 3.55 -25.38
N THR A 92 -12.60 2.91 -26.16
CA THR A 92 -13.00 1.97 -27.22
C THR A 92 -13.61 0.67 -26.68
N HIS A 93 -13.33 0.30 -25.43
CA HIS A 93 -13.82 -0.94 -24.81
C HIS A 93 -14.75 -0.71 -23.62
N ARG A 94 -15.09 0.55 -23.28
CA ARG A 94 -15.89 0.91 -22.09
C ARG A 94 -17.13 0.03 -21.88
N GLY A 95 -17.88 -0.24 -22.95
CA GLY A 95 -19.12 -1.02 -22.91
C GLY A 95 -18.95 -2.52 -22.62
N VAL A 96 -17.71 -3.03 -22.56
CA VAL A 96 -17.38 -4.44 -22.27
C VAL A 96 -16.33 -4.59 -21.15
N MET A 97 -15.96 -3.50 -20.47
CA MET A 97 -15.06 -3.54 -19.31
C MET A 97 -15.84 -3.87 -18.03
N PHE A 98 -15.36 -4.87 -17.29
CA PHE A 98 -15.82 -5.18 -15.94
C PHE A 98 -15.09 -4.32 -14.92
N VAL A 99 -15.59 -4.28 -13.68
CA VAL A 99 -15.02 -3.47 -12.58
C VAL A 99 -13.52 -3.74 -12.40
N GLN A 100 -13.10 -5.01 -12.45
CA GLN A 100 -11.70 -5.40 -12.37
C GLN A 100 -10.84 -4.83 -13.51
N ASN A 101 -11.40 -4.70 -14.72
CA ASN A 101 -10.68 -4.10 -15.86
C ASN A 101 -10.47 -2.60 -15.66
N LEU A 102 -11.38 -1.92 -14.95
CA LEU A 102 -11.20 -0.51 -14.60
C LEU A 102 -10.10 -0.33 -13.54
N VAL A 103 -10.01 -1.25 -12.57
CA VAL A 103 -8.93 -1.30 -11.57
C VAL A 103 -7.58 -1.55 -12.26
N THR A 104 -7.49 -2.61 -13.07
CA THR A 104 -6.30 -2.91 -13.91
C THR A 104 -5.90 -1.74 -14.80
N ALA A 105 -6.85 -1.00 -15.38
CA ALA A 105 -6.53 0.19 -16.19
C ALA A 105 -5.94 1.34 -15.35
N VAL A 106 -6.39 1.53 -14.10
CA VAL A 106 -5.79 2.48 -13.16
C VAL A 106 -4.39 2.05 -12.70
N GLU A 107 -4.18 0.75 -12.43
CA GLU A 107 -2.84 0.21 -12.14
C GLU A 107 -1.87 0.47 -13.30
N MET A 108 -2.28 0.11 -14.52
CA MET A 108 -1.45 0.22 -15.71
C MET A 108 -1.08 1.68 -16.01
N LEU A 109 -2.00 2.63 -15.85
CA LEU A 109 -1.70 4.06 -15.99
C LEU A 109 -0.69 4.56 -14.95
N ALA A 110 -0.76 4.05 -13.71
CA ALA A 110 0.21 4.39 -12.69
C ALA A 110 1.63 3.87 -13.03
N THR A 111 1.74 2.65 -13.55
CA THR A 111 3.03 2.08 -13.97
C THR A 111 3.58 2.72 -15.24
N THR A 112 2.77 2.92 -16.29
CA THR A 112 3.27 3.50 -17.56
C THR A 112 3.74 4.94 -17.36
N VAL A 113 3.11 5.73 -16.50
CA VAL A 113 3.59 7.09 -16.19
C VAL A 113 4.95 7.07 -15.49
N ASP A 114 5.24 6.09 -14.63
CA ASP A 114 6.56 5.94 -14.00
C ASP A 114 7.64 5.43 -14.95
N ASP A 115 7.28 4.58 -15.92
CA ASP A 115 8.16 4.05 -16.97
C ASP A 115 8.43 5.07 -18.10
N GLU A 116 7.41 5.81 -18.53
CA GLU A 116 7.53 6.95 -19.46
C GLU A 116 8.38 8.06 -18.84
N ALA A 117 8.19 8.36 -17.55
CA ALA A 117 9.05 9.29 -16.82
C ALA A 117 10.50 8.78 -16.67
N ALA A 118 10.69 7.46 -16.55
CA ALA A 118 12.01 6.83 -16.54
C ALA A 118 12.70 6.80 -17.91
N GLY A 119 11.95 7.00 -19.01
CA GLY A 119 12.44 6.79 -20.37
C GLY A 119 12.58 5.30 -20.75
N LEU A 120 11.90 4.40 -20.03
CA LEU A 120 11.91 2.96 -20.29
C LEU A 120 10.93 2.54 -21.40
N VAL A 121 9.95 3.40 -21.72
CA VAL A 121 9.06 3.23 -22.88
C VAL A 121 9.73 3.81 -24.13
N ASP A 122 10.08 2.94 -25.07
CA ASP A 122 10.59 3.32 -26.40
C ASP A 122 9.47 3.90 -27.26
N VAL A 123 9.25 5.22 -27.16
CA VAL A 123 8.22 5.95 -27.89
C VAL A 123 8.52 5.89 -29.38
N THR A 124 7.73 5.09 -30.12
CA THR A 124 7.95 4.77 -31.53
C THR A 124 7.79 5.99 -32.45
N LYS A 125 8.92 6.66 -32.68
CA LYS A 125 9.31 7.42 -33.90
C LYS A 125 8.45 8.57 -34.44
N GLU A 126 7.29 8.92 -33.88
CA GLU A 126 6.57 10.14 -34.32
C GLU A 126 6.72 11.34 -33.37
N GLY A 127 6.88 11.11 -32.06
CA GLY A 127 7.01 12.18 -31.05
C GLY A 127 8.38 12.87 -30.91
N ARG A 128 9.30 12.76 -31.89
CA ARG A 128 10.71 13.21 -31.71
C ARG A 128 10.93 14.73 -31.83
N TYR A 129 10.03 15.45 -32.48
CA TYR A 129 10.18 16.90 -32.70
C TYR A 129 9.76 17.75 -31.49
N LEU A 130 10.52 17.69 -30.39
CA LEU A 130 10.66 18.78 -29.39
C LEU A 130 11.64 18.47 -28.23
N MET A 131 11.90 17.20 -27.89
CA MET A 131 12.54 16.83 -26.61
C MET A 131 14.08 16.70 -26.62
N ASP A 132 14.73 16.64 -27.78
CA ASP A 132 16.20 16.41 -27.87
C ASP A 132 17.06 17.55 -27.28
N GLN A 133 16.50 18.74 -27.01
CA GLN A 133 17.24 19.85 -26.40
C GLN A 133 17.43 19.76 -24.86
N VAL A 134 16.88 18.72 -24.19
CA VAL A 134 16.95 18.59 -22.71
C VAL A 134 17.88 17.45 -22.26
N MET A 135 18.66 16.86 -23.18
CA MET A 135 19.46 15.65 -22.93
C MET A 135 20.82 15.91 -22.26
N SER A 136 20.82 16.47 -21.05
CA SER A 136 21.88 16.36 -20.02
C SER A 136 21.40 16.90 -18.67
N ALA A 137 20.52 16.16 -17.98
CA ALA A 137 19.95 16.57 -16.69
C ALA A 137 20.06 15.44 -15.63
N PRO A 138 20.26 15.78 -14.33
CA PRO A 138 20.33 14.81 -13.24
C PRO A 138 18.94 14.27 -12.85
N VAL A 139 18.86 13.54 -11.73
CA VAL A 139 17.66 12.87 -11.18
C VAL A 139 16.41 13.77 -11.13
N GLU A 140 16.58 15.08 -10.97
CA GLU A 140 15.53 16.10 -10.98
C GLU A 140 14.69 16.09 -12.29
N GLY A 141 15.30 15.71 -13.42
CA GLY A 141 14.63 15.53 -14.70
C GLY A 141 13.55 14.45 -14.69
N LYS A 142 13.78 13.30 -14.04
CA LYS A 142 12.76 12.23 -13.95
C LYS A 142 11.53 12.70 -13.19
N GLN A 143 11.70 13.33 -12.03
CA GLN A 143 10.55 13.79 -11.24
C GLN A 143 9.79 14.91 -11.97
N THR A 144 10.50 15.82 -12.63
CA THR A 144 9.88 16.88 -13.46
C THR A 144 9.06 16.28 -14.59
N ARG A 145 9.60 15.30 -15.32
CA ARG A 145 8.89 14.57 -16.39
C ARG A 145 7.67 13.81 -15.87
N LYS A 146 7.77 13.14 -14.71
CA LYS A 146 6.62 12.49 -14.06
C LYS A 146 5.52 13.51 -13.73
N ASN A 147 5.88 14.64 -13.15
CA ASN A 147 4.92 15.68 -12.78
C ASN A 147 4.17 16.24 -14.01
N MET A 148 4.84 16.37 -15.17
CA MET A 148 4.20 16.75 -16.42
C MET A 148 3.21 15.68 -16.92
N LEU A 149 3.64 14.42 -17.02
CA LEU A 149 2.78 13.31 -17.46
C LEU A 149 1.54 13.14 -16.56
N VAL A 150 1.72 13.25 -15.24
CA VAL A 150 0.61 13.26 -14.27
C VAL A 150 -0.32 14.45 -14.48
N ASN A 151 0.21 15.66 -14.69
CA ASN A 151 -0.58 16.86 -14.94
C ASN A 151 -1.43 16.74 -16.21
N ASP A 152 -0.90 16.09 -17.25
CA ASP A 152 -1.62 15.94 -18.53
C ASP A 152 -2.65 14.81 -18.43
N LEU A 153 -2.30 13.67 -17.84
CA LEU A 153 -3.22 12.57 -17.51
C LEU A 153 -4.40 13.03 -16.64
N THR A 154 -4.13 13.83 -15.60
CA THR A 154 -5.18 14.35 -14.69
C THR A 154 -6.06 15.43 -15.34
N ARG A 155 -5.64 16.00 -16.47
CA ARG A 155 -6.47 16.87 -17.32
C ARG A 155 -7.31 16.10 -18.34
N ASP A 156 -6.84 14.93 -18.79
CA ASP A 156 -7.49 14.12 -19.81
C ASP A 156 -8.94 13.68 -19.43
N PRO A 157 -9.94 13.82 -20.34
CA PRO A 157 -11.33 13.48 -20.06
C PRO A 157 -11.58 11.97 -19.94
N ARG A 158 -10.75 11.13 -20.55
CA ARG A 158 -10.85 9.66 -20.58
C ARG A 158 -10.40 9.07 -19.25
N TYR A 159 -9.36 9.65 -18.65
CA TYR A 159 -8.95 9.34 -17.28
C TYR A 159 -10.00 9.77 -16.25
N LYS A 160 -10.58 10.96 -16.42
CA LYS A 160 -11.72 11.41 -15.58
C LYS A 160 -12.93 10.49 -15.70
N LEU A 161 -13.20 9.95 -16.90
CA LEU A 161 -14.24 8.97 -17.14
C LEU A 161 -13.95 7.65 -16.41
N LEU A 162 -12.73 7.11 -16.52
CA LEU A 162 -12.29 5.92 -15.79
C LEU A 162 -12.54 6.04 -14.27
N LEU A 163 -12.13 7.16 -13.67
CA LEU A 163 -12.33 7.39 -12.23
C LEU A 163 -13.82 7.59 -11.86
N ARG A 164 -14.62 8.16 -12.77
CA ARG A 164 -16.08 8.27 -12.59
C ARG A 164 -16.71 6.89 -12.57
N ASP A 165 -16.31 6.01 -13.49
CA ASP A 165 -16.84 4.66 -13.69
C ASP A 165 -16.42 3.71 -12.54
N ILE A 166 -15.17 3.76 -12.07
CA ILE A 166 -14.75 3.09 -10.82
C ILE A 166 -15.58 3.62 -9.65
N GLY A 167 -15.93 4.91 -9.66
CA GLY A 167 -16.85 5.49 -8.70
C GLY A 167 -18.32 5.06 -8.88
N GLU A 168 -18.78 4.70 -10.06
CA GLU A 168 -20.14 4.19 -10.30
C GLU A 168 -20.25 2.74 -9.80
N TYR A 169 -19.19 1.95 -9.96
CA TYR A 169 -19.11 0.56 -9.49
C TYR A 169 -18.37 0.37 -8.16
N ALA A 170 -18.11 1.45 -7.41
CA ALA A 170 -17.35 1.43 -6.15
C ALA A 170 -17.96 0.47 -5.11
N ASP A 171 -19.28 0.29 -5.16
CA ASP A 171 -20.04 -0.62 -4.32
C ASP A 171 -19.75 -2.12 -4.57
N ASN A 172 -19.10 -2.46 -5.69
CA ASN A 172 -18.78 -3.83 -6.12
C ASN A 172 -17.28 -4.18 -5.97
N LEU A 173 -16.46 -3.30 -5.38
CA LEU A 173 -15.04 -3.53 -5.14
C LEU A 173 -14.82 -4.33 -3.84
N ASP A 174 -13.93 -5.32 -3.87
CA ASP A 174 -13.41 -5.99 -2.67
C ASP A 174 -12.31 -5.15 -1.97
N THR A 175 -11.76 -5.64 -0.85
CA THR A 175 -10.74 -4.84 -0.13
C THR A 175 -9.45 -4.70 -0.92
N ARG A 176 -9.04 -5.70 -1.71
CA ARG A 176 -7.80 -5.63 -2.48
C ARG A 176 -7.92 -4.61 -3.62
N ALA A 177 -9.00 -4.64 -4.38
CA ALA A 177 -9.28 -3.67 -5.43
C ALA A 177 -9.37 -2.22 -4.90
N ILE A 178 -9.91 -2.02 -3.69
CA ILE A 178 -9.88 -0.70 -3.02
C ILE A 178 -8.45 -0.28 -2.67
N ALA A 179 -7.60 -1.20 -2.19
CA ALA A 179 -6.19 -0.94 -1.91
C ALA A 179 -5.41 -0.57 -3.18
N ASP A 180 -5.61 -1.32 -4.27
CA ASP A 180 -4.91 -1.12 -5.55
C ASP A 180 -5.31 0.21 -6.23
N VAL A 181 -6.59 0.59 -6.19
CA VAL A 181 -7.04 1.92 -6.63
C VAL A 181 -6.42 3.04 -5.79
N LEU A 182 -6.39 2.91 -4.46
CA LEU A 182 -5.79 3.92 -3.58
C LEU A 182 -4.26 4.04 -3.78
N GLY A 183 -3.56 2.91 -3.92
CA GLY A 183 -2.12 2.87 -4.19
C GLY A 183 -1.75 3.47 -5.54
N SER A 184 -2.54 3.19 -6.58
CA SER A 184 -2.36 3.75 -7.93
C SER A 184 -2.62 5.26 -7.97
N LEU A 185 -3.62 5.75 -7.24
CA LEU A 185 -3.85 7.19 -7.08
C LEU A 185 -2.73 7.88 -6.27
N GLN A 186 -2.15 7.17 -5.29
CA GLN A 186 -1.01 7.65 -4.51
C GLN A 186 0.27 7.74 -5.34
N SER A 187 0.60 6.73 -6.16
CA SER A 187 1.77 6.74 -7.04
C SER A 187 1.65 7.74 -8.19
N LEU A 188 0.42 7.98 -8.68
CA LEU A 188 0.09 9.10 -9.57
C LEU A 188 0.04 10.48 -8.87
N GLY A 189 0.12 10.54 -7.54
CA GLY A 189 0.05 11.81 -6.80
C GLY A 189 -1.33 12.50 -6.83
N HIS A 190 -2.37 11.85 -7.33
CA HIS A 190 -3.67 12.44 -7.63
C HIS A 190 -4.70 12.19 -6.50
N ARG A 191 -4.97 13.22 -5.68
CA ARG A 191 -5.94 13.13 -4.57
C ARG A 191 -7.38 13.30 -5.06
N GLN A 192 -8.18 12.24 -4.98
CA GLN A 192 -9.55 12.18 -5.50
C GLN A 192 -10.60 11.95 -4.40
N PHE A 193 -10.81 12.98 -3.60
CA PHE A 193 -11.75 13.00 -2.46
C PHE A 193 -13.15 12.48 -2.81
N ALA A 194 -13.67 12.81 -3.99
CA ALA A 194 -14.99 12.37 -4.44
C ALA A 194 -15.07 10.84 -4.62
N LEU A 195 -14.03 10.23 -5.21
CA LEU A 195 -13.94 8.78 -5.35
C LEU A 195 -13.72 8.10 -4.00
N CYS A 196 -12.77 8.60 -3.19
CA CYS A 196 -12.52 8.08 -1.83
C CYS A 196 -13.78 8.12 -0.96
N GLY A 197 -14.57 9.19 -1.04
CA GLY A 197 -15.86 9.30 -0.36
C GLY A 197 -16.92 8.27 -0.78
N LYS A 198 -16.74 7.62 -1.95
CA LYS A 198 -17.52 6.43 -2.35
C LYS A 198 -16.90 5.15 -1.80
N LEU A 199 -15.59 4.93 -1.99
CA LEU A 199 -14.86 3.76 -1.50
C LEU A 199 -15.05 3.56 0.02
N LEU A 200 -15.03 4.66 0.79
CA LEU A 200 -15.27 4.68 2.24
C LEU A 200 -16.66 4.16 2.65
N ARG A 201 -17.67 4.18 1.75
CA ARG A 201 -19.00 3.59 2.02
C ARG A 201 -18.99 2.09 1.76
N THR A 202 -18.24 1.61 0.76
CA THR A 202 -18.01 0.17 0.53
C THR A 202 -17.33 -0.46 1.75
N LEU A 203 -16.32 0.23 2.32
CA LEU A 203 -15.63 -0.15 3.57
C LEU A 203 -16.52 -0.17 4.84
N TYR A 204 -17.78 0.27 4.75
CA TYR A 204 -18.76 0.18 5.84
C TYR A 204 -19.84 -0.89 5.63
N LYS A 205 -19.78 -1.68 4.55
CA LYS A 205 -20.72 -2.79 4.34
C LYS A 205 -20.47 -3.89 5.38
N PRO A 206 -21.50 -4.39 6.09
CA PRO A 206 -21.33 -5.42 7.12
C PRO A 206 -20.84 -6.76 6.55
N ASN A 207 -21.02 -6.98 5.23
CA ASN A 207 -20.69 -8.21 4.53
C ASN A 207 -19.43 -8.09 3.65
N LEU A 208 -18.59 -7.06 3.85
CA LEU A 208 -17.36 -6.91 3.06
C LEU A 208 -16.34 -7.98 3.46
N SER A 209 -15.87 -8.77 2.49
CA SER A 209 -14.73 -9.69 2.69
C SER A 209 -13.49 -8.89 3.07
N VAL A 210 -12.93 -9.16 4.26
CA VAL A 210 -11.65 -8.60 4.69
C VAL A 210 -10.58 -9.62 4.41
N ASP A 211 -9.96 -9.51 3.24
CA ASP A 211 -9.13 -10.57 2.66
C ASP A 211 -7.79 -10.72 3.41
N SER A 212 -7.27 -9.63 3.98
CA SER A 212 -6.20 -9.68 4.98
C SER A 212 -6.12 -8.40 5.83
N LEU A 213 -5.51 -8.50 7.01
CA LEU A 213 -5.20 -7.34 7.85
C LEU A 213 -4.22 -6.37 7.15
N HIS A 214 -3.23 -6.91 6.43
CA HIS A 214 -2.31 -6.14 5.58
C HIS A 214 -3.08 -5.27 4.56
N THR A 215 -4.08 -5.84 3.87
CA THR A 215 -4.93 -5.11 2.91
C THR A 215 -5.62 -3.92 3.57
N MET A 216 -6.18 -4.11 4.78
CA MET A 216 -6.83 -3.03 5.50
C MET A 216 -5.85 -1.92 5.95
N LEU A 217 -4.58 -2.27 6.18
CA LEU A 217 -3.52 -1.32 6.53
C LEU A 217 -2.98 -0.57 5.29
N GLU A 218 -2.90 -1.22 4.12
CA GLU A 218 -2.67 -0.54 2.82
C GLU A 218 -3.77 0.52 2.58
N ILE A 219 -5.05 0.14 2.72
CA ILE A 219 -6.21 1.04 2.61
C ILE A 219 -6.11 2.18 3.62
N ALA A 220 -5.80 1.88 4.89
CA ALA A 220 -5.65 2.87 5.94
C ALA A 220 -4.59 3.94 5.61
N GLY A 221 -3.45 3.52 5.03
CA GLY A 221 -2.40 4.41 4.55
C GLY A 221 -2.79 5.23 3.32
N GLY A 222 -3.49 4.62 2.35
CA GLY A 222 -4.02 5.32 1.19
C GLY A 222 -5.04 6.40 1.54
N LEU A 223 -5.98 6.08 2.44
CA LEU A 223 -6.96 7.02 2.99
C LEU A 223 -6.30 8.15 3.79
N GLN A 224 -5.27 7.84 4.59
CA GLN A 224 -4.48 8.83 5.31
C GLN A 224 -3.83 9.82 4.33
N TRP A 225 -3.15 9.31 3.30
CA TRP A 225 -2.48 10.14 2.30
C TRP A 225 -3.46 10.99 1.47
N MET A 226 -4.66 10.46 1.20
CA MET A 226 -5.78 11.21 0.62
C MET A 226 -6.29 12.35 1.51
N GLY A 227 -5.90 12.41 2.79
CA GLY A 227 -6.29 13.44 3.76
C GLY A 227 -7.43 13.06 4.71
N PHE A 228 -7.89 11.81 4.71
CA PHE A 228 -8.94 11.33 5.63
C PHE A 228 -8.37 11.00 7.02
N ILE A 229 -7.62 11.94 7.62
CA ILE A 229 -6.88 11.78 8.88
C ILE A 229 -7.75 11.85 10.15
N ARG A 230 -9.03 12.22 10.00
CA ARG A 230 -10.01 12.32 11.10
C ARG A 230 -10.53 10.94 11.49
N ALA A 231 -11.01 10.82 12.74
CA ALA A 231 -11.50 9.58 13.32
C ALA A 231 -12.76 9.03 12.60
N HIS A 232 -12.51 8.35 11.48
CA HIS A 232 -13.46 7.52 10.77
C HIS A 232 -13.67 6.22 11.57
N LYS A 233 -14.90 5.70 11.65
CA LYS A 233 -15.18 4.45 12.39
C LYS A 233 -14.33 3.28 11.89
N PHE A 234 -13.96 3.29 10.60
CA PHE A 234 -12.96 2.41 9.99
C PHE A 234 -11.67 2.28 10.81
N TYR A 235 -11.03 3.39 11.21
CA TYR A 235 -9.76 3.34 11.96
C TYR A 235 -9.94 2.76 13.37
N ALA A 236 -11.08 3.01 14.02
CA ALA A 236 -11.41 2.40 15.31
C ALA A 236 -11.61 0.88 15.18
N SER A 237 -12.39 0.42 14.19
CA SER A 237 -12.57 -1.00 13.90
C SER A 237 -11.26 -1.69 13.53
N LEU A 238 -10.41 -1.03 12.73
CA LEU A 238 -9.12 -1.57 12.33
C LEU A 238 -8.13 -1.66 13.51
N ALA A 239 -8.07 -0.66 14.39
CA ALA A 239 -7.24 -0.73 15.60
C ALA A 239 -7.67 -1.91 16.51
N LEU A 240 -8.97 -2.18 16.62
CA LEU A 240 -9.51 -3.35 17.34
C LEU A 240 -9.26 -4.68 16.62
N ALA A 241 -9.18 -4.69 15.29
CA ALA A 241 -8.78 -5.87 14.52
C ALA A 241 -7.28 -6.17 14.71
N VAL A 242 -6.43 -5.13 14.69
CA VAL A 242 -4.98 -5.25 14.97
C VAL A 242 -4.74 -5.76 16.40
N SER A 243 -5.42 -5.21 17.41
CA SER A 243 -5.21 -5.62 18.81
C SER A 243 -5.60 -7.08 19.08
N ARG A 244 -6.63 -7.58 18.36
CA ARG A 244 -7.09 -8.97 18.41
C ARG A 244 -6.30 -9.94 17.53
N ALA A 245 -5.46 -9.46 16.61
CA ALA A 245 -4.62 -10.33 15.81
C ALA A 245 -3.63 -11.07 16.72
N PRO A 246 -3.42 -12.40 16.55
CA PRO A 246 -2.51 -13.15 17.42
C PRO A 246 -1.09 -12.61 17.28
N THR A 247 -0.58 -12.57 16.05
CA THR A 247 0.71 -12.01 15.66
C THR A 247 0.51 -10.89 14.63
N LEU A 248 1.53 -10.05 14.46
CA LEU A 248 1.66 -9.10 13.36
C LEU A 248 3.02 -9.30 12.69
N THR A 249 3.08 -9.20 11.37
CA THR A 249 4.37 -9.12 10.67
C THR A 249 4.99 -7.73 10.80
N MET A 250 6.31 -7.64 10.67
CA MET A 250 7.04 -6.37 10.70
C MET A 250 6.54 -5.36 9.64
N GLU A 251 6.03 -5.86 8.52
CA GLU A 251 5.41 -5.07 7.45
C GLU A 251 4.03 -4.53 7.86
N GLU A 252 3.17 -5.36 8.45
CA GLU A 252 1.87 -4.92 9.01
C GLU A 252 2.07 -3.88 10.14
N ILE A 253 3.12 -4.04 10.98
CA ILE A 253 3.49 -3.03 11.98
C ILE A 253 3.94 -1.72 11.29
N ALA A 254 4.81 -1.77 10.28
CA ALA A 254 5.29 -0.58 9.56
C ALA A 254 4.16 0.17 8.83
N LEU A 255 3.27 -0.55 8.15
CA LEU A 255 2.07 0.02 7.51
C LEU A 255 1.13 0.65 8.55
N GLY A 256 0.91 -0.03 9.68
CA GLY A 256 0.11 0.49 10.78
C GLY A 256 0.68 1.76 11.39
N LEU A 257 2.00 1.82 11.63
CA LEU A 257 2.66 3.03 12.14
C LEU A 257 2.53 4.20 11.17
N ARG A 258 2.68 3.95 9.86
CA ARG A 258 2.49 4.94 8.80
C ARG A 258 1.05 5.47 8.73
N ALA A 259 0.06 4.60 8.95
CA ALA A 259 -1.36 4.98 8.96
C ALA A 259 -1.76 5.68 10.27
N PHE A 260 -1.67 4.99 11.41
CA PHE A 260 -2.13 5.46 12.71
C PHE A 260 -1.26 6.59 13.31
N GLY A 261 0.04 6.62 13.02
CA GLY A 261 0.95 7.70 13.44
C GLY A 261 0.70 9.04 12.75
N ARG A 262 -0.20 9.10 11.76
CA ARG A 262 -0.55 10.33 11.02
C ARG A 262 -2.02 10.77 11.16
N LEU A 263 -2.79 10.14 12.05
CA LEU A 263 -4.18 10.52 12.34
C LEU A 263 -4.23 11.69 13.33
N GLU A 264 -5.37 12.41 13.35
CA GLU A 264 -5.62 13.51 14.31
C GLU A 264 -5.87 13.00 15.74
N ASN A 265 -6.32 11.75 15.89
CA ASN A 265 -6.60 11.10 17.18
C ASN A 265 -5.74 9.86 17.40
N VAL A 266 -5.36 9.62 18.66
CA VAL A 266 -4.69 8.38 19.10
C VAL A 266 -5.66 7.21 19.01
N HIS A 267 -5.16 6.02 18.63
CA HIS A 267 -5.90 4.76 18.68
C HIS A 267 -5.17 3.76 19.60
N PRO A 268 -5.35 3.83 20.93
CA PRO A 268 -4.56 3.05 21.89
C PRO A 268 -4.48 1.54 21.62
N PRO A 269 -5.56 0.82 21.22
CA PRO A 269 -5.48 -0.61 20.92
C PRO A 269 -4.45 -1.00 19.85
N PHE A 270 -4.18 -0.10 18.89
CA PHE A 270 -3.10 -0.29 17.91
C PHE A 270 -1.72 -0.14 18.56
N PHE A 271 -1.48 0.98 19.25
CA PHE A 271 -0.17 1.30 19.83
C PHE A 271 0.21 0.38 21.00
N GLU A 272 -0.74 -0.03 21.83
CA GLU A 272 -0.56 -1.02 22.90
C GLU A 272 -0.14 -2.39 22.33
N LYS A 273 -0.84 -2.87 21.28
CA LYS A 273 -0.48 -4.13 20.60
C LYS A 273 0.89 -4.06 19.95
N VAL A 274 1.26 -2.94 19.32
CA VAL A 274 2.61 -2.77 18.77
C VAL A 274 3.65 -2.73 19.89
N SER A 275 3.40 -1.96 20.97
CA SER A 275 4.31 -1.86 22.13
C SER A 275 4.66 -3.24 22.70
N THR A 276 3.65 -4.08 22.95
CA THR A 276 3.83 -5.47 23.45
C THR A 276 4.53 -6.44 22.48
N LEU A 277 4.73 -6.06 21.21
CA LEU A 277 5.47 -6.84 20.20
C LEU A 277 6.88 -6.32 19.94
N VAL A 278 7.17 -5.06 20.28
CA VAL A 278 8.46 -4.41 19.97
C VAL A 278 9.32 -4.16 21.20
N LEU A 279 8.76 -4.16 22.41
CA LEU A 279 9.50 -4.13 23.67
C LEU A 279 9.77 -5.54 24.21
N GLN A 280 10.86 -5.68 24.96
CA GLN A 280 11.13 -6.86 25.78
C GLN A 280 10.23 -6.87 27.03
N SER A 281 10.19 -8.00 27.76
CA SER A 281 9.26 -8.19 28.90
C SER A 281 9.54 -7.30 30.12
N ASP A 282 10.65 -6.56 30.13
CA ASP A 282 10.98 -5.54 31.13
C ASP A 282 10.49 -4.13 30.75
N ASN A 283 9.98 -3.96 29.52
CA ASN A 283 9.63 -2.69 28.88
C ASN A 283 10.78 -1.67 28.77
N SER A 284 12.04 -2.07 28.98
CA SER A 284 13.20 -1.16 28.95
C SER A 284 13.83 -1.02 27.57
N SER A 285 13.76 -2.08 26.77
CA SER A 285 14.54 -2.22 25.53
C SER A 285 13.71 -2.83 24.40
N LEU A 286 14.13 -2.58 23.16
CA LEU A 286 13.49 -3.18 21.99
C LEU A 286 13.85 -4.66 21.84
N VAL A 287 12.96 -5.46 21.26
CA VAL A 287 13.23 -6.86 20.89
C VAL A 287 14.38 -6.93 19.87
N PRO A 288 15.27 -7.93 19.97
CA PRO A 288 16.39 -8.06 19.03
C PRO A 288 15.89 -8.39 17.62
N GLY A 289 16.62 -7.90 16.61
CA GLY A 289 16.36 -8.20 15.20
C GLY A 289 15.36 -7.27 14.48
N LEU A 290 14.82 -6.25 15.14
CA LEU A 290 14.11 -5.16 14.44
C LEU A 290 15.07 -4.45 13.45
N SER A 291 14.54 -4.03 12.29
CA SER A 291 15.30 -3.27 11.31
C SER A 291 15.35 -1.78 11.69
N LEU A 292 16.45 -1.10 11.32
CA LEU A 292 16.65 0.34 11.58
C LEU A 292 15.50 1.20 11.03
N GLN A 293 14.94 0.82 9.87
CA GLN A 293 13.79 1.47 9.24
C GLN A 293 12.50 1.31 10.09
N LEU A 294 12.29 0.13 10.69
CA LEU A 294 11.15 -0.11 11.57
C LEU A 294 11.32 0.64 12.91
N VAL A 295 12.53 0.69 13.48
CA VAL A 295 12.80 1.49 14.70
C VAL A 295 12.60 2.99 14.43
N THR A 296 13.02 3.48 13.26
CA THR A 296 12.73 4.86 12.81
C THR A 296 11.23 5.08 12.66
N SER A 297 10.49 4.13 12.08
CA SER A 297 9.03 4.17 11.95
C SER A 297 8.31 4.13 13.30
N LEU A 298 8.83 3.39 14.28
CA LEU A 298 8.34 3.35 15.66
C LEU A 298 8.52 4.71 16.33
N ALA A 299 9.74 5.25 16.33
CA ALA A 299 10.03 6.57 16.89
C ALA A 299 9.13 7.67 16.30
N ILE A 300 8.94 7.70 14.98
CA ILE A 300 8.06 8.65 14.30
C ILE A 300 6.59 8.40 14.66
N GLY A 301 6.11 7.15 14.60
CA GLY A 301 4.70 6.81 14.81
C GLY A 301 4.22 7.04 16.26
N PHE A 302 5.06 6.72 17.24
CA PHE A 302 4.74 6.89 18.66
C PHE A 302 4.88 8.36 19.12
N SER A 303 5.92 9.09 18.69
CA SER A 303 6.14 10.49 19.13
C SER A 303 5.08 11.49 18.67
N ARG A 304 4.42 11.24 17.53
CA ARG A 304 3.38 12.10 16.94
C ARG A 304 2.24 12.48 17.89
N HIS A 305 1.84 11.56 18.76
CA HIS A 305 0.59 11.64 19.53
C HIS A 305 0.72 12.28 20.93
N ARG A 306 1.94 12.57 21.41
CA ARG A 306 2.22 13.10 22.77
C ARG A 306 1.50 12.33 23.90
N TYR A 307 1.27 11.04 23.72
CA TYR A 307 0.52 10.19 24.65
C TYR A 307 1.51 9.49 25.60
N PRO A 308 1.47 9.71 26.94
CA PRO A 308 2.55 9.26 27.84
C PRO A 308 2.84 7.75 27.86
N ALA A 309 1.85 6.90 27.51
CA ALA A 309 2.08 5.46 27.37
C ALA A 309 3.02 5.09 26.20
N HIS A 310 3.38 6.05 25.34
CA HIS A 310 4.34 5.88 24.26
C HIS A 310 5.80 6.09 24.71
N ASP A 311 6.04 6.73 25.86
CA ASP A 311 7.37 7.22 26.23
C ASP A 311 8.41 6.09 26.36
N GLY A 312 8.02 4.92 26.88
CA GLY A 312 8.90 3.74 26.95
C GLY A 312 9.36 3.24 25.58
N VAL A 313 8.46 3.18 24.58
CA VAL A 313 8.82 2.81 23.20
C VAL A 313 9.71 3.88 22.57
N VAL A 314 9.42 5.17 22.81
CA VAL A 314 10.22 6.28 22.27
C VAL A 314 11.64 6.29 22.85
N LEU A 315 11.80 6.02 24.16
CA LEU A 315 13.11 5.90 24.81
C LEU A 315 13.88 4.67 24.30
N ALA A 316 13.26 3.49 24.27
CA ALA A 316 13.90 2.27 23.75
C ALA A 316 14.31 2.40 22.27
N CYS A 317 13.53 3.16 21.47
CA CYS A 317 13.94 3.55 20.11
C CYS A 317 15.11 4.53 20.11
N ALA A 318 15.13 5.54 20.98
CA ALA A 318 16.22 6.52 21.06
C ALA A 318 17.56 5.86 21.43
N ASP A 319 17.57 4.93 22.39
CA ASP A 319 18.76 4.18 22.80
C ASP A 319 19.26 3.25 21.68
N TYR A 320 18.36 2.47 21.05
CA TYR A 320 18.72 1.65 19.88
C TYR A 320 19.29 2.52 18.75
N LEU A 321 18.68 3.67 18.45
CA LEU A 321 19.14 4.59 17.42
C LEU A 321 20.50 5.20 17.80
N ALA A 322 20.76 5.45 19.08
CA ALA A 322 22.04 5.97 19.56
C ALA A 322 23.19 4.99 19.32
N ASP A 323 23.03 3.72 19.70
CA ASP A 323 24.01 2.66 19.45
C ASP A 323 24.21 2.39 17.95
N ASN A 324 23.17 2.63 17.13
CA ASN A 324 23.18 2.39 15.68
C ASN A 324 23.44 3.64 14.82
N ILE A 325 23.85 4.80 15.36
CA ILE A 325 24.05 6.03 14.55
C ILE A 325 24.94 5.78 13.32
N ARG A 326 26.01 5.01 13.46
CA ARG A 326 26.95 4.69 12.36
C ARG A 326 26.37 3.85 11.23
N ALA A 327 25.17 3.30 11.38
CA ALA A 327 24.46 2.55 10.34
C ALA A 327 23.62 3.45 9.42
N PHE A 328 23.37 4.71 9.80
CA PHE A 328 22.80 5.70 8.90
C PHE A 328 23.85 6.21 7.91
N SER A 329 23.50 6.22 6.63
CA SER A 329 24.05 7.26 5.75
C SER A 329 23.30 8.57 6.02
N ASP A 330 23.98 9.71 5.94
CA ASP A 330 23.35 11.03 6.14
C ASP A 330 22.10 11.21 5.25
N ARG A 331 22.12 10.59 4.07
CA ARG A 331 21.08 10.68 3.05
C ARG A 331 19.82 9.88 3.39
N ASP A 332 19.93 8.83 4.20
CA ASP A 332 18.82 7.93 4.52
C ASP A 332 18.08 8.37 5.79
N MET A 333 18.79 8.91 6.78
CA MET A 333 18.18 9.54 7.96
C MET A 333 17.21 10.66 7.54
N PHE A 334 17.66 11.57 6.67
CA PHE A 334 16.80 12.62 6.15
C PHE A 334 15.69 12.09 5.23
N LYS A 335 15.90 11.01 4.46
CA LYS A 335 14.84 10.44 3.60
C LYS A 335 13.71 9.78 4.36
N GLU A 336 13.96 9.07 5.46
CA GLU A 336 12.87 8.50 6.27
C GLU A 336 12.17 9.58 7.11
N MET A 337 12.90 10.59 7.61
CA MET A 337 12.30 11.72 8.33
C MET A 337 11.48 12.67 7.42
N ILE A 338 11.95 12.94 6.20
CA ILE A 338 11.30 13.83 5.21
C ILE A 338 10.41 13.04 4.23
N GLY A 339 10.44 11.70 4.26
CA GLY A 339 9.57 10.77 3.52
C GLY A 339 8.07 10.85 3.87
N CYS A 340 7.66 11.93 4.52
CA CYS A 340 6.28 12.38 4.64
C CYS A 340 6.00 13.58 3.71
N PRO A 341 5.75 13.35 2.41
CA PRO A 341 4.88 14.23 1.62
C PRO A 341 3.39 14.07 2.01
#